data_AF-A0A7J2JS15-F1
#
_entry.id   AF-A0A7J2JS15-F1
#
_cell.length_a   1.000
_cell.length_b   1.000
_cell.length_c   1.000
_cell.angle_alpha   90.00
_cell.angle_beta   90.00
_cell.angle_gamma   90.00
#
_symmetry.space_group_name_H-M   'P 1'
#
loop_
_entity.id
_entity.type
_entity.pdbx_description
1 polymer ?
#
loop_
_entity_poly.entity_id
_entity_poly.type
_entity_poly.pdbx_seq_one_letter_code
_entity_poly.pdbx_strand_id
1 'polypeptide(L)'
;MESDRALRLLGVALDVLVVTAAVGVAYMKVNAHSYYRGDVRSGQSAAYIANFYRSRGYSLRGGILGVHVNGTLINSTGFVLDSARATIYFSAGGDVFLVYSSDQKVRDPLPQEVDPLRLTLRVDRNVDRLLVSLDPLWTDGLDDLISKVEEVAGVVSSGGVDYELFVSFKLHGGGLSEAIRGNEVPIYWLQSEVNEECSGLFLFVGSTVAPFYLVVENMNWRDLTKLDSILRKWLPADAREMLAYDIRVKVVFDRPPSAGEKAAIYEAVSSLEGVRYAKFMVEFRG
;
A
#
# COMPACT_ATOMS: atom_id res chain seq x y z
N MET A 1 26.29 -64.44 -5.38
CA MET A 1 26.24 -63.35 -6.39
C MET A 1 24.85 -62.73 -6.49
N GLU A 2 23.76 -63.51 -6.42
CA GLU A 2 22.38 -62.96 -6.44
C GLU A 2 21.98 -62.20 -5.16
N SER A 3 22.43 -62.68 -3.99
CA SER A 3 22.22 -62.02 -2.69
C SER A 3 22.75 -60.57 -2.67
N ASP A 4 23.87 -60.30 -3.33
CA ASP A 4 24.53 -58.98 -3.35
C ASP A 4 23.78 -57.95 -4.23
N ARG A 5 23.06 -58.42 -5.26
CA ARG A 5 22.18 -57.56 -6.08
C ARG A 5 20.87 -57.24 -5.38
N ALA A 6 20.29 -58.21 -4.67
CA ALA A 6 19.07 -58.01 -3.89
C ALA A 6 19.27 -56.98 -2.76
N LEU A 7 20.43 -57.05 -2.08
CA LEU A 7 20.80 -56.09 -1.04
C LEU A 7 20.96 -54.65 -1.58
N ARG A 8 21.57 -54.50 -2.75
CA ARG A 8 21.71 -53.17 -3.40
C ARG A 8 20.37 -52.60 -3.86
N LEU A 9 19.48 -53.42 -4.40
CA LEU A 9 18.13 -53.00 -4.78
C LEU A 9 17.29 -52.55 -3.57
N LEU A 10 17.39 -53.27 -2.46
CA LEU A 10 16.78 -52.88 -1.18
C LEU A 10 17.34 -51.55 -0.66
N GLY A 11 18.66 -51.34 -0.75
CA GLY A 11 19.31 -50.08 -0.39
C GLY A 11 18.79 -48.91 -1.23
N VAL A 12 18.77 -49.05 -2.56
CA VAL A 12 18.24 -48.02 -3.47
C VAL A 12 16.76 -47.75 -3.20
N ALA A 13 15.96 -48.80 -2.95
CA ALA A 13 14.54 -48.63 -2.63
C ALA A 13 14.35 -47.85 -1.32
N LEU A 14 15.17 -48.13 -0.30
CA LEU A 14 15.17 -47.40 0.97
C LEU A 14 15.55 -45.93 0.78
N ASP A 15 16.61 -45.65 0.01
CA ASP A 15 17.07 -44.29 -0.27
C ASP A 15 15.99 -43.46 -0.99
N VAL A 16 15.34 -44.04 -2.00
CA VAL A 16 14.22 -43.40 -2.71
C VAL A 16 13.07 -43.11 -1.74
N LEU A 17 12.76 -44.04 -0.84
CA LEU A 17 11.70 -43.86 0.17
C LEU A 17 12.04 -42.73 1.15
N VAL A 18 13.28 -42.65 1.61
CA VAL A 18 13.76 -41.59 2.51
C VAL A 18 13.72 -40.23 1.83
N VAL A 19 14.19 -40.13 0.58
CA VAL A 19 14.12 -38.88 -0.20
C VAL A 19 12.68 -38.45 -0.41
N THR A 20 11.80 -39.38 -0.78
CA THR A 20 10.38 -39.09 -1.00
C THR A 20 9.69 -38.63 0.28
N ALA A 21 9.97 -39.27 1.41
CA ALA A 21 9.46 -38.87 2.72
C ALA A 21 9.99 -37.49 3.15
N ALA A 22 11.28 -37.21 2.92
CA ALA A 22 11.88 -35.91 3.22
C ALA A 22 11.26 -34.77 2.39
N VAL A 23 11.06 -35.01 1.08
CA VAL A 23 10.36 -34.06 0.19
C VAL A 23 8.90 -33.89 0.61
N GLY A 24 8.21 -34.97 0.99
CA GLY A 24 6.84 -34.93 1.48
C GLY A 24 6.70 -34.12 2.78
N VAL A 25 7.62 -34.30 3.73
CA VAL A 25 7.64 -33.54 4.99
C VAL A 25 7.98 -32.07 4.75
N ALA A 26 8.95 -31.78 3.87
CA ALA A 26 9.27 -30.40 3.48
C ALA A 26 8.06 -29.73 2.81
N TYR A 27 7.40 -30.41 1.87
CA TYR A 27 6.20 -29.94 1.21
C TYR A 27 5.05 -29.69 2.20
N MET A 28 4.83 -30.61 3.15
CA MET A 28 3.83 -30.42 4.20
C MET A 28 4.17 -29.25 5.11
N LYS A 29 5.42 -29.08 5.55
CA LYS A 29 5.82 -27.93 6.38
C LYS A 29 5.61 -26.58 5.68
N VAL A 30 5.93 -26.51 4.38
CA VAL A 30 5.72 -25.32 3.54
C VAL A 30 4.22 -24.98 3.39
N ASN A 31 3.36 -26.00 3.45
CA ASN A 31 1.91 -25.86 3.27
C ASN A 31 1.08 -25.95 4.58
N ALA A 32 1.69 -26.26 5.73
CA ALA A 32 1.00 -26.49 7.00
C ALA A 32 0.42 -25.21 7.63
N HIS A 33 0.83 -24.03 7.17
CA HIS A 33 0.20 -22.78 7.58
C HIS A 33 -1.01 -22.53 6.68
N SER A 34 -2.22 -22.76 7.21
CA SER A 34 -3.45 -22.34 6.55
C SER A 34 -3.51 -20.81 6.54
N TYR A 35 -3.09 -20.21 5.43
CA TYR A 35 -3.25 -18.78 5.23
C TYR A 35 -4.70 -18.45 4.91
N TYR A 36 -5.17 -17.28 5.39
CA TYR A 36 -6.55 -16.87 5.13
C TYR A 36 -6.84 -16.82 3.64
N ARG A 37 -7.95 -17.45 3.26
CA ARG A 37 -8.60 -17.35 1.96
C ARG A 37 -10.09 -17.49 2.19
N GLY A 38 -10.86 -16.47 1.86
CA GLY A 38 -12.30 -16.53 2.07
C GLY A 38 -13.04 -15.26 1.67
N ASP A 39 -14.36 -15.37 1.74
CA ASP A 39 -15.26 -14.25 1.55
C ASP A 39 -15.49 -13.53 2.87
N VAL A 40 -15.52 -12.20 2.82
CA VAL A 40 -15.82 -11.30 3.93
C VAL A 40 -17.00 -10.43 3.54
N ARG A 41 -17.96 -10.30 4.45
CA ARG A 41 -19.21 -9.55 4.22
C ARG A 41 -19.17 -8.09 4.67
N SER A 42 -18.13 -7.66 5.36
CA SER A 42 -18.00 -6.32 5.93
C SER A 42 -16.58 -5.79 5.80
N GLY A 43 -16.41 -4.50 5.54
CA GLY A 43 -15.13 -3.80 5.63
C GLY A 43 -14.45 -3.94 7.01
N GLN A 44 -15.19 -4.04 8.12
CA GLN A 44 -14.63 -4.17 9.47
C GLN A 44 -13.87 -5.48 9.64
N SER A 45 -14.52 -6.60 9.30
CA SER A 45 -13.88 -7.92 9.33
C SER A 45 -12.71 -7.97 8.35
N ALA A 46 -12.84 -7.33 7.17
CA ALA A 46 -11.78 -7.25 6.18
C ALA A 46 -10.58 -6.46 6.72
N ALA A 47 -10.80 -5.34 7.41
CA ALA A 47 -9.78 -4.53 8.05
C ALA A 47 -9.10 -5.26 9.20
N TYR A 48 -9.85 -6.04 10.00
CA TYR A 48 -9.27 -6.88 11.04
C TYR A 48 -8.34 -7.96 10.45
N ILE A 49 -8.81 -8.70 9.45
CA ILE A 49 -8.02 -9.71 8.74
C ILE A 49 -6.77 -9.07 8.12
N ALA A 50 -6.94 -7.94 7.43
CA ALA A 50 -5.84 -7.21 6.82
C ALA A 50 -4.79 -6.79 7.86
N ASN A 51 -5.20 -6.16 8.97
CA ASN A 51 -4.30 -5.77 10.05
C ASN A 51 -3.55 -6.97 10.65
N PHE A 52 -4.24 -8.09 10.89
CA PHE A 52 -3.63 -9.29 11.44
C PHE A 52 -2.51 -9.84 10.55
N TYR A 53 -2.74 -9.95 9.24
CA TYR A 53 -1.75 -10.50 8.32
C TYR A 53 -0.66 -9.49 7.94
N ARG A 54 -1.00 -8.22 7.73
CA ARG A 54 -0.03 -7.15 7.41
C ARG A 54 0.97 -6.89 8.52
N SER A 55 0.54 -6.93 9.79
CA SER A 55 1.44 -6.80 10.94
C SER A 55 2.49 -7.92 11.01
N ARG A 56 2.28 -9.02 10.28
CA ARG A 56 3.21 -10.15 10.13
C ARG A 56 3.96 -10.14 8.80
N GLY A 57 3.87 -9.05 8.03
CA GLY A 57 4.56 -8.92 6.74
C GLY A 57 3.85 -9.62 5.57
N TYR A 58 2.59 -10.02 5.72
CA TYR A 58 1.86 -10.64 4.62
C TYR A 58 1.08 -9.62 3.79
N SER A 59 1.17 -9.78 2.48
CA SER A 59 0.28 -9.09 1.53
C SER A 59 -1.05 -9.82 1.43
N LEU A 60 -2.12 -9.05 1.22
CA LEU A 60 -3.43 -9.60 0.90
C LEU A 60 -3.85 -9.10 -0.49
N ARG A 61 -4.26 -10.06 -1.33
CA ARG A 61 -4.92 -9.82 -2.61
C ARG A 61 -6.39 -10.20 -2.49
N GLY A 62 -7.23 -9.62 -3.31
CA GLY A 62 -8.65 -9.86 -3.25
C GLY A 62 -9.43 -9.38 -4.46
N GLY A 63 -10.74 -9.42 -4.30
CA GLY A 63 -11.70 -8.80 -5.20
C GLY A 63 -12.79 -8.10 -4.40
N ILE A 64 -13.20 -6.93 -4.90
CA ILE A 64 -14.34 -6.17 -4.41
C ILE A 64 -15.45 -6.34 -5.44
N LEU A 65 -16.61 -6.81 -4.98
CA LEU A 65 -17.89 -6.50 -5.61
C LEU A 65 -18.63 -5.57 -4.65
N GLY A 66 -18.95 -4.36 -5.08
CA GLY A 66 -19.54 -3.34 -4.23
C GLY A 66 -20.21 -2.22 -5.00
N VAL A 67 -20.88 -1.34 -4.28
CA VAL A 67 -21.51 -0.15 -4.84
C VAL A 67 -20.73 1.07 -4.36
N HIS A 68 -20.21 1.82 -5.32
CA HIS A 68 -19.56 3.09 -5.07
C HIS A 68 -20.58 4.14 -4.61
N VAL A 69 -20.15 5.17 -3.88
CA VAL A 69 -21.05 6.20 -3.33
C VAL A 69 -21.86 6.94 -4.40
N ASN A 70 -21.36 7.04 -5.63
CA ASN A 70 -22.08 7.63 -6.76
C ASN A 70 -23.10 6.67 -7.41
N GLY A 71 -23.32 5.48 -6.84
CA GLY A 71 -24.24 4.45 -7.34
C GLY A 71 -23.65 3.49 -8.37
N THR A 72 -22.38 3.66 -8.76
CA THR A 72 -21.72 2.79 -9.75
C THR A 72 -21.37 1.44 -9.12
N LEU A 73 -21.66 0.35 -9.84
CA LEU A 73 -21.23 -0.99 -9.43
C LEU A 73 -19.73 -1.15 -9.71
N ILE A 74 -18.97 -1.52 -8.69
CA ILE A 74 -17.54 -1.84 -8.78
C ILE A 74 -17.37 -3.35 -8.69
N ASN A 75 -16.67 -3.92 -9.66
CA ASN A 75 -16.22 -5.31 -9.64
C ASN A 75 -14.74 -5.37 -10.07
N SER A 76 -13.85 -5.31 -9.09
CA SER A 76 -12.43 -5.13 -9.34
C SER A 76 -11.59 -6.07 -8.49
N THR A 77 -10.49 -6.56 -9.06
CA THR A 77 -9.48 -7.33 -8.33
C THR A 77 -8.26 -6.48 -8.04
N GLY A 78 -7.56 -6.78 -6.96
CA GLY A 78 -6.49 -5.92 -6.50
C GLY A 78 -5.94 -6.33 -5.14
N PHE A 79 -5.31 -5.40 -4.43
CA PHE A 79 -4.62 -5.71 -3.17
C PHE A 79 -4.86 -4.68 -2.08
N VAL A 80 -4.76 -5.14 -0.84
CA VAL A 80 -4.99 -4.29 0.34
C VAL A 80 -3.75 -3.44 0.63
N LEU A 81 -3.82 -2.15 0.36
CA LEU A 81 -2.77 -1.16 0.58
C LEU A 81 -2.59 -0.81 2.05
N ASP A 82 -3.69 -0.66 2.78
CA ASP A 82 -3.73 -0.39 4.21
C ASP A 82 -5.06 -0.76 4.84
N SER A 83 -5.13 -0.66 6.16
CA SER A 83 -6.38 -0.80 6.91
C SER A 83 -6.40 0.15 8.09
N ALA A 84 -7.51 0.88 8.25
CA ALA A 84 -7.73 1.80 9.35
C ALA A 84 -9.12 1.54 9.95
N ARG A 85 -9.16 1.22 11.25
CA ARG A 85 -10.40 0.90 11.99
C ARG A 85 -11.25 -0.16 11.26
N ALA A 86 -12.29 0.26 10.53
CA ALA A 86 -13.24 -0.58 9.82
C ALA A 86 -13.18 -0.44 8.29
N THR A 87 -12.12 0.18 7.78
CA THR A 87 -11.92 0.47 6.35
C THR A 87 -10.64 -0.18 5.85
N ILE A 88 -10.70 -0.77 4.65
CA ILE A 88 -9.51 -1.17 3.90
C ILE A 88 -9.26 -0.19 2.76
N TYR A 89 -8.01 0.17 2.55
CA TYR A 89 -7.54 0.84 1.34
C TYR A 89 -7.20 -0.25 0.34
N PHE A 90 -7.88 -0.28 -0.80
CA PHE A 90 -7.74 -1.34 -1.78
C PHE A 90 -7.31 -0.75 -3.12
N SER A 91 -6.10 -1.12 -3.58
CA SER A 91 -5.64 -0.78 -4.93
C SER A 91 -6.33 -1.67 -5.95
N ALA A 92 -6.83 -1.10 -7.04
CA ALA A 92 -7.32 -1.83 -8.20
C ALA A 92 -6.96 -1.10 -9.50
N GLY A 93 -5.84 -1.48 -10.13
CA GLY A 93 -5.46 -0.96 -11.45
C GLY A 93 -5.15 0.54 -11.43
N GLY A 94 -4.39 0.99 -10.43
CA GLY A 94 -4.05 2.39 -10.22
C GLY A 94 -5.02 3.18 -9.34
N ASP A 95 -6.29 2.78 -9.27
CA ASP A 95 -7.28 3.40 -8.38
C ASP A 95 -7.15 2.88 -6.95
N VAL A 96 -7.56 3.68 -5.97
CA VAL A 96 -7.62 3.28 -4.57
C VAL A 96 -9.02 3.48 -4.03
N PHE A 97 -9.67 2.37 -3.67
CA PHE A 97 -10.99 2.37 -3.07
C PHE A 97 -10.91 2.28 -1.55
N LEU A 98 -11.77 3.04 -0.87
CA LEU A 98 -11.99 2.94 0.57
C LEU A 98 -13.18 2.02 0.82
N VAL A 99 -12.93 0.73 1.06
CA VAL A 99 -14.01 -0.22 1.33
C VAL A 99 -14.32 -0.19 2.81
N TYR A 100 -15.55 0.20 3.15
CA TYR A 100 -16.01 0.43 4.52
C TYR A 100 -17.13 -0.56 4.92
N SER A 101 -17.72 -0.38 6.10
CA SER A 101 -18.97 -1.07 6.50
C SER A 101 -20.03 -0.02 6.84
N SER A 102 -21.19 -0.10 6.20
CA SER A 102 -22.26 0.88 6.30
C SER A 102 -22.85 1.02 7.70
N ASP A 103 -22.77 -0.04 8.53
CA ASP A 103 -23.19 -0.07 9.93
C ASP A 103 -22.27 0.74 10.88
N GLN A 104 -21.13 1.24 10.40
CA GLN A 104 -20.16 2.02 11.18
C GLN A 104 -20.04 3.48 10.69
N LYS A 105 -20.94 3.94 9.81
CA LYS A 105 -20.90 5.32 9.30
C LYS A 105 -21.36 6.32 10.36
N VAL A 106 -20.45 7.23 10.72
CA VAL A 106 -20.71 8.39 11.60
C VAL A 106 -20.52 9.72 10.83
N ARG A 107 -20.34 9.65 9.51
CA ARG A 107 -20.05 10.80 8.64
C ARG A 107 -20.58 10.61 7.24
N ASP A 108 -20.60 11.70 6.48
CA ASP A 108 -20.90 11.68 5.05
C ASP A 108 -19.91 10.79 4.28
N PRO A 109 -20.37 10.11 3.22
CA PRO A 109 -19.51 9.27 2.40
C PRO A 109 -18.43 10.09 1.72
N LEU A 110 -17.19 9.58 1.68
CA LEU A 110 -16.18 10.16 0.79
C LEU A 110 -16.40 9.71 -0.66
N PRO A 111 -15.99 10.53 -1.64
CA PRO A 111 -16.11 10.21 -3.05
C PRO A 111 -15.53 8.85 -3.46
N GLN A 112 -14.51 8.33 -2.77
CA GLN A 112 -13.81 7.07 -3.12
C GLN A 112 -14.34 5.84 -2.36
N GLU A 113 -15.37 6.02 -1.54
CA GLU A 113 -15.88 4.95 -0.70
C GLU A 113 -16.70 3.93 -1.51
N VAL A 114 -16.54 2.65 -1.17
CA VAL A 114 -17.29 1.54 -1.75
C VAL A 114 -17.96 0.74 -0.64
N ASP A 115 -19.28 0.56 -0.74
CA ASP A 115 -20.04 -0.35 0.13
C ASP A 115 -19.92 -1.77 -0.42
N PRO A 116 -19.26 -2.70 0.31
CA PRO A 116 -19.02 -4.03 -0.21
C PRO A 116 -20.29 -4.89 -0.20
N LEU A 117 -20.67 -5.42 -1.37
CA LEU A 117 -21.63 -6.52 -1.46
C LEU A 117 -20.95 -7.87 -1.19
N ARG A 118 -19.69 -7.99 -1.64
CA ARG A 118 -18.84 -9.15 -1.39
C ARG A 118 -17.37 -8.74 -1.47
N LEU A 119 -16.61 -9.11 -0.44
CA LEU A 119 -15.15 -9.04 -0.48
C LEU A 119 -14.58 -10.45 -0.52
N THR A 120 -13.63 -10.69 -1.40
CA THR A 120 -12.81 -11.90 -1.38
C THR A 120 -11.42 -11.49 -0.94
N LEU A 121 -10.90 -12.06 0.15
CA LEU A 121 -9.53 -11.83 0.59
C LEU A 121 -8.74 -13.13 0.60
N ARG A 122 -7.49 -13.05 0.18
CA ARG A 122 -6.53 -14.13 0.24
C ARG A 122 -5.17 -13.56 0.58
N VAL A 123 -4.46 -14.20 1.50
CA VAL A 123 -3.04 -13.92 1.70
C VAL A 123 -2.29 -14.30 0.43
N ASP A 124 -1.62 -13.31 -0.14
CA ASP A 124 -0.84 -13.48 -1.35
C ASP A 124 0.65 -13.44 -1.03
N ARG A 125 1.30 -14.60 -1.13
CA ARG A 125 2.75 -14.72 -0.94
C ARG A 125 3.53 -14.29 -2.18
N ASN A 126 2.82 -13.98 -3.27
CA ASN A 126 3.42 -13.55 -4.53
C ASN A 126 3.40 -12.02 -4.69
N VAL A 127 2.96 -11.27 -3.68
CA VAL A 127 2.98 -9.81 -3.71
C VAL A 127 3.97 -9.33 -2.67
N ASP A 128 5.14 -8.92 -3.13
CA ASP A 128 6.15 -8.28 -2.28
C ASP A 128 5.94 -6.78 -2.27
N ARG A 129 6.37 -6.14 -1.18
CA ARG A 129 6.26 -4.69 -1.02
C ARG A 129 7.56 -4.14 -0.49
N LEU A 130 7.93 -2.97 -1.01
CA LEU A 130 9.00 -2.15 -0.47
C LEU A 130 8.37 -0.91 0.15
N LEU A 131 8.68 -0.66 1.42
CA LEU A 131 8.36 0.58 2.10
C LEU A 131 9.62 1.44 2.15
N VAL A 132 9.54 2.66 1.65
CA VAL A 132 10.61 3.66 1.70
C VAL A 132 10.10 4.83 2.53
N SER A 133 10.88 5.22 3.54
CA SER A 133 10.62 6.43 4.33
C SER A 133 11.59 7.51 3.91
N LEU A 134 11.07 8.70 3.64
CA LEU A 134 11.88 9.86 3.25
C LEU A 134 12.02 10.83 4.42
N ASP A 135 13.07 11.65 4.36
CA ASP A 135 13.24 12.81 5.21
C ASP A 135 12.17 13.87 4.94
N PRO A 136 11.88 14.76 5.89
CA PRO A 136 10.95 15.86 5.71
C PRO A 136 11.55 16.84 4.69
N LEU A 137 10.71 17.41 3.85
CA LEU A 137 11.10 18.29 2.76
C LEU A 137 10.32 19.59 2.88
N TRP A 138 11.02 20.72 2.89
CA TRP A 138 10.39 22.00 2.62
C TRP A 138 10.16 22.12 1.12
N THR A 139 8.98 22.59 0.74
CA THR A 139 8.59 22.67 -0.67
C THR A 139 7.63 23.84 -0.92
N ASP A 140 7.67 24.38 -2.12
CA ASP A 140 6.66 25.32 -2.64
C ASP A 140 5.67 24.53 -3.53
N GLY A 141 4.47 24.27 -3.02
CA GLY A 141 3.55 23.32 -3.64
C GLY A 141 3.99 21.89 -3.34
N LEU A 142 4.20 21.06 -4.38
CA LEU A 142 4.68 19.68 -4.26
C LEU A 142 5.86 19.33 -5.18
N ASP A 143 6.51 20.32 -5.81
CA ASP A 143 7.52 20.06 -6.86
C ASP A 143 8.69 19.20 -6.34
N ASP A 144 9.22 19.51 -5.15
CA ASP A 144 10.33 18.76 -4.56
C ASP A 144 9.90 17.35 -4.15
N LEU A 145 8.66 17.19 -3.68
CA LEU A 145 8.10 15.89 -3.34
C LEU A 145 7.91 15.02 -4.60
N ILE A 146 7.37 15.60 -5.68
CA ILE A 146 7.20 14.94 -6.97
C ILE A 146 8.55 14.46 -7.48
N SER A 147 9.53 15.36 -7.55
CA SER A 147 10.91 15.05 -7.97
C SER A 147 11.51 13.91 -7.13
N LYS A 148 11.33 13.95 -5.80
CA LYS A 148 11.85 12.90 -4.91
C LYS A 148 11.17 11.55 -5.11
N VAL A 149 9.86 11.54 -5.34
CA VAL A 149 9.11 10.32 -5.61
C VAL A 149 9.47 9.75 -6.98
N GLU A 150 9.67 10.60 -7.98
CA GLU A 150 10.15 10.21 -9.32
C GLU A 150 11.55 9.61 -9.27
N GLU A 151 12.45 10.14 -8.44
CA GLU A 151 13.77 9.56 -8.23
C GLU A 151 13.67 8.14 -7.65
N VAL A 152 12.82 7.93 -6.64
CA VAL A 152 12.55 6.59 -6.08
C VAL A 152 11.95 5.67 -7.14
N ALA A 153 10.99 6.15 -7.94
CA ALA A 153 10.40 5.38 -9.03
C ALA A 153 11.46 4.99 -10.08
N GLY A 154 12.36 5.92 -10.43
CA GLY A 154 13.46 5.71 -11.34
C GLY A 154 14.38 4.57 -10.88
N VAL A 155 14.86 4.60 -9.64
CA VAL A 155 15.73 3.52 -9.13
C VAL A 155 15.01 2.18 -8.98
N VAL A 156 13.74 2.17 -8.59
CA VAL A 156 12.95 0.93 -8.48
C VAL A 156 12.76 0.29 -9.85
N SER A 157 12.52 1.09 -10.89
CA SER A 157 12.36 0.60 -12.27
C SER A 157 13.61 -0.11 -12.82
N SER A 158 14.80 0.32 -12.38
CA SER A 158 16.06 -0.34 -12.74
C SER A 158 16.16 -1.81 -12.27
N GLY A 159 15.33 -2.20 -11.29
CA GLY A 159 15.25 -3.58 -10.78
C GLY A 159 14.54 -4.57 -11.70
N GLY A 160 13.95 -4.13 -12.83
CA GLY A 160 13.39 -5.03 -13.85
C GLY A 160 12.09 -5.74 -13.44
N VAL A 161 11.36 -5.21 -12.46
CA VAL A 161 10.08 -5.73 -12.01
C VAL A 161 9.03 -4.65 -12.14
N ASP A 162 7.93 -4.93 -12.82
CA ASP A 162 6.80 -4.02 -12.90
C ASP A 162 6.21 -3.75 -11.52
N TYR A 163 5.82 -2.49 -11.28
CA TYR A 163 5.37 -2.03 -9.98
C TYR A 163 4.34 -0.90 -10.05
N GLU A 164 3.58 -0.77 -8.97
CA GLU A 164 2.79 0.42 -8.64
C GLU A 164 3.38 1.10 -7.41
N LEU A 165 3.30 2.43 -7.35
CA LEU A 165 3.85 3.24 -6.27
C LEU A 165 2.75 4.12 -5.66
N PHE A 166 2.66 4.07 -4.33
CA PHE A 166 1.69 4.82 -3.55
C PHE A 166 2.41 5.67 -2.52
N VAL A 167 1.97 6.91 -2.33
CA VAL A 167 2.60 7.87 -1.43
C VAL A 167 1.61 8.25 -0.32
N SER A 168 2.10 8.24 0.92
CA SER A 168 1.44 8.85 2.06
C SER A 168 2.35 9.94 2.63
N PHE A 169 1.80 11.09 2.97
CA PHE A 169 2.55 12.19 3.58
C PHE A 169 1.60 13.17 4.27
N LYS A 170 2.18 14.08 5.07
CA LYS A 170 1.49 15.19 5.69
C LYS A 170 2.07 16.51 5.21
N LEU A 171 1.22 17.51 5.05
CA LEU A 171 1.63 18.88 4.70
C LEU A 171 1.26 19.82 5.84
N HIS A 172 2.23 20.65 6.24
CA HIS A 172 2.01 21.70 7.23
C HIS A 172 2.77 22.96 6.85
N GLY A 173 2.15 24.13 6.99
CA GLY A 173 2.77 25.42 6.75
C GLY A 173 2.16 26.52 7.61
N GLY A 174 2.95 27.54 7.93
CA GLY A 174 2.48 28.74 8.63
C GLY A 174 1.43 29.47 7.82
N GLY A 175 1.74 29.79 6.56
CA GLY A 175 0.80 30.44 5.64
C GLY A 175 -0.47 29.62 5.39
N LEU A 176 -0.37 28.30 5.26
CA LEU A 176 -1.56 27.42 5.20
C LEU A 176 -2.45 27.59 6.42
N SER A 177 -1.86 27.59 7.62
CA SER A 177 -2.61 27.73 8.87
C SER A 177 -3.27 29.11 8.99
N GLU A 178 -2.62 30.16 8.50
CA GLU A 178 -3.15 31.53 8.49
C GLU A 178 -4.28 31.69 7.48
N ALA A 179 -4.09 31.22 6.24
CA ALA A 179 -5.09 31.27 5.18
C ALA A 179 -6.37 30.51 5.56
N ILE A 180 -6.24 29.40 6.29
CA ILE A 180 -7.40 28.68 6.86
C ILE A 180 -8.10 29.51 7.93
N ARG A 181 -7.37 30.09 8.88
CA ARG A 181 -7.95 30.95 9.95
C ARG A 181 -8.62 32.19 9.37
N GLY A 182 -8.09 32.70 8.26
CA GLY A 182 -8.64 33.82 7.51
C GLY A 182 -9.84 33.48 6.63
N ASN A 183 -10.27 32.21 6.56
CA ASN A 183 -11.29 31.71 5.64
C ASN A 183 -10.97 31.92 4.15
N GLU A 184 -9.68 32.02 3.79
CA GLU A 184 -9.22 32.16 2.40
C GLU A 184 -9.16 30.81 1.69
N VAL A 185 -9.04 29.70 2.45
CA VAL A 185 -9.02 28.34 1.92
C VAL A 185 -10.34 27.63 2.22
N PRO A 186 -11.15 27.31 1.20
CA PRO A 186 -12.41 26.60 1.35
C PRO A 186 -12.18 25.09 1.54
N ILE A 187 -11.82 24.69 2.78
CA ILE A 187 -11.39 23.32 3.12
C ILE A 187 -12.33 22.24 2.63
N TYR A 188 -13.65 22.41 2.79
CA TYR A 188 -14.63 21.39 2.39
C TYR A 188 -14.59 21.13 0.87
N TRP A 189 -14.53 22.19 0.07
CA TRP A 189 -14.47 22.09 -1.38
C TRP A 189 -13.12 21.57 -1.87
N LEU A 190 -12.01 22.02 -1.27
CA LEU A 190 -10.69 21.48 -1.54
C LEU A 190 -10.65 19.97 -1.27
N GLN A 191 -11.17 19.53 -0.12
CA GLN A 191 -11.21 18.11 0.23
C GLN A 191 -12.11 17.31 -0.72
N SER A 192 -13.26 17.84 -1.13
CA SER A 192 -14.14 17.17 -2.11
C SER A 192 -13.44 17.02 -3.45
N GLU A 193 -12.89 18.10 -4.00
CA GLU A 193 -12.23 18.11 -5.30
C GLU A 193 -11.02 17.17 -5.33
N VAL A 194 -10.15 17.19 -4.31
CA VAL A 194 -9.01 16.27 -4.25
C VAL A 194 -9.47 14.81 -4.19
N ASN A 195 -10.47 14.48 -3.35
CA ASN A 195 -10.93 13.08 -3.25
C ASN A 195 -11.73 12.61 -4.48
N GLU A 196 -12.33 13.53 -5.26
CA GLU A 196 -12.99 13.22 -6.54
C GLU A 196 -11.97 13.00 -7.66
N GLU A 197 -10.90 13.80 -7.68
CA GLU A 197 -9.98 13.88 -8.81
C GLU A 197 -8.70 13.04 -8.63
N CYS A 198 -8.29 12.75 -7.40
CA CYS A 198 -7.08 11.97 -7.10
C CYS A 198 -7.44 10.65 -6.41
N SER A 199 -6.58 9.65 -6.56
CA SER A 199 -6.65 8.41 -5.80
C SER A 199 -6.12 8.57 -4.37
N GLY A 200 -6.49 7.61 -3.52
CA GLY A 200 -6.09 7.61 -2.12
C GLY A 200 -6.78 8.71 -1.32
N LEU A 201 -6.61 8.70 -0.01
CA LEU A 201 -7.41 9.55 0.85
C LEU A 201 -6.74 10.89 1.11
N PHE A 202 -7.48 11.98 0.89
CA PHE A 202 -7.11 13.32 1.35
C PHE A 202 -8.00 13.74 2.53
N LEU A 203 -7.38 14.13 3.64
CA LEU A 203 -8.07 14.62 4.82
C LEU A 203 -7.45 15.93 5.32
N PHE A 204 -8.33 16.83 5.73
CA PHE A 204 -7.96 17.93 6.59
C PHE A 204 -7.96 17.51 8.06
N VAL A 205 -6.90 17.82 8.80
CA VAL A 205 -6.83 17.51 10.24
C VAL A 205 -6.47 18.76 11.04
N GLY A 206 -7.35 19.11 11.97
CA GLY A 206 -7.05 20.05 13.05
C GLY A 206 -6.38 19.34 14.22
N SER A 207 -5.34 19.95 14.79
CA SER A 207 -4.65 19.43 15.98
C SER A 207 -4.33 20.54 16.97
N THR A 208 -4.14 20.17 18.23
CA THR A 208 -3.69 21.09 19.29
C THR A 208 -2.20 21.45 19.19
N VAL A 209 -1.39 20.63 18.50
CA VAL A 209 0.07 20.78 18.41
C VAL A 209 0.50 21.49 17.12
N ALA A 210 -0.10 21.13 16.00
CA ALA A 210 0.00 21.85 14.73
C ALA A 210 -1.43 22.21 14.35
N PRO A 211 -1.81 23.50 14.36
CA PRO A 211 -3.22 23.89 14.33
C PRO A 211 -3.96 23.26 13.16
N PHE A 212 -3.30 23.18 12.00
CA PHE A 212 -3.83 22.53 10.80
C PHE A 212 -2.74 21.82 10.00
N TYR A 213 -3.06 20.65 9.47
CA TYR A 213 -2.24 19.95 8.48
C TYR A 213 -3.12 19.15 7.52
N LEU A 214 -2.62 18.94 6.31
CA LEU A 214 -3.24 18.08 5.30
C LEU A 214 -2.63 16.69 5.40
N VAL A 215 -3.44 15.66 5.22
CA VAL A 215 -3.04 14.26 5.23
C VAL A 215 -3.38 13.66 3.88
N VAL A 216 -2.38 13.07 3.23
CA VAL A 216 -2.52 12.26 2.03
C VAL A 216 -2.16 10.83 2.39
N GLU A 217 -3.05 9.88 2.10
CA GLU A 217 -2.85 8.47 2.42
C GLU A 217 -3.03 7.57 1.20
N ASN A 218 -1.98 6.84 0.86
CA ASN A 218 -1.97 5.83 -0.20
C ASN A 218 -2.40 6.38 -1.58
N MET A 219 -2.05 7.62 -1.90
CA MET A 219 -2.30 8.20 -3.22
C MET A 219 -1.40 7.54 -4.26
N ASN A 220 -1.93 7.21 -5.44
CA ASN A 220 -1.10 6.81 -6.57
C ASN A 220 -0.19 7.96 -6.95
N TRP A 221 1.11 7.70 -7.05
CA TRP A 221 2.09 8.77 -7.26
C TRP A 221 1.86 9.60 -8.53
N ARG A 222 1.21 9.02 -9.55
CA ARG A 222 0.86 9.72 -10.80
C ARG A 222 -0.12 10.87 -10.59
N ASP A 223 -0.85 10.86 -9.48
CA ASP A 223 -1.80 11.93 -9.14
C ASP A 223 -1.14 13.10 -8.41
N LEU A 224 0.16 13.02 -8.04
CA LEU A 224 0.83 14.10 -7.31
C LEU A 224 0.86 15.42 -8.09
N THR A 225 1.08 15.39 -9.41
CA THR A 225 1.00 16.60 -10.26
C THR A 225 -0.40 17.19 -10.28
N LYS A 226 -1.43 16.33 -10.25
CA LYS A 226 -2.82 16.77 -10.22
C LYS A 226 -3.17 17.37 -8.86
N LEU A 227 -2.74 16.73 -7.78
CA LEU A 227 -2.86 17.25 -6.42
C LEU A 227 -2.19 18.63 -6.32
N ASP A 228 -0.98 18.78 -6.83
CA ASP A 228 -0.26 20.07 -6.85
C ASP A 228 -1.06 21.15 -7.59
N SER A 229 -1.60 20.83 -8.76
CA SER A 229 -2.47 21.74 -9.52
C SER A 229 -3.70 22.19 -8.72
N ILE A 230 -4.37 21.26 -8.04
CA ILE A 230 -5.53 21.56 -7.19
C ILE A 230 -5.11 22.41 -5.98
N LEU A 231 -4.00 22.08 -5.32
CA LEU A 231 -3.47 22.87 -4.20
C LEU A 231 -3.12 24.28 -4.66
N ARG A 232 -2.46 24.48 -5.80
CA ARG A 232 -2.14 25.81 -6.33
C ARG A 232 -3.37 26.62 -6.72
N LYS A 233 -4.46 25.97 -7.15
CA LYS A 233 -5.75 26.60 -7.44
C LYS A 233 -6.39 27.18 -6.17
N TRP A 234 -6.34 26.43 -5.06
CA TRP A 234 -7.07 26.78 -3.83
C TRP A 234 -6.23 27.49 -2.78
N LEU A 235 -4.90 27.29 -2.77
CA LEU A 235 -4.00 27.91 -1.80
C LEU A 235 -3.41 29.21 -2.36
N PRO A 236 -3.48 30.31 -1.58
CA PRO A 236 -2.78 31.54 -1.93
C PRO A 236 -1.26 31.31 -1.92
N ALA A 237 -0.52 32.14 -2.64
CA ALA A 237 0.90 31.88 -2.93
C ALA A 237 1.78 31.77 -1.67
N ASP A 238 1.49 32.57 -0.66
CA ASP A 238 2.12 32.58 0.67
C ASP A 238 1.81 31.34 1.52
N ALA A 239 0.70 30.64 1.22
CA ALA A 239 0.33 29.38 1.87
C ALA A 239 0.95 28.13 1.24
N ARG A 240 1.68 28.27 0.13
CA ARG A 240 2.24 27.14 -0.63
C ARG A 240 3.58 26.64 -0.10
N GLU A 241 4.31 27.49 0.63
CA GLU A 241 5.51 27.06 1.34
C GLU A 241 5.09 26.16 2.51
N MET A 242 5.36 24.87 2.35
CA MET A 242 4.91 23.83 3.27
C MET A 242 6.04 22.85 3.56
N LEU A 243 6.03 22.33 4.78
CA LEU A 243 6.80 21.17 5.17
C LEU A 243 5.99 19.90 4.84
N ALA A 244 6.49 19.10 3.92
CA ALA A 244 6.08 17.72 3.73
C ALA A 244 6.83 16.82 4.73
N TYR A 245 6.12 16.02 5.51
CA TYR A 245 6.71 15.14 6.51
C TYR A 245 5.92 13.83 6.68
N ASP A 246 6.48 12.90 7.44
CA ASP A 246 6.01 11.51 7.53
C ASP A 246 5.84 10.85 6.15
N ILE A 247 6.70 11.22 5.21
CA ILE A 247 6.62 10.81 3.81
C ILE A 247 6.99 9.33 3.70
N ARG A 248 6.04 8.55 3.17
CA ARG A 248 6.16 7.11 2.96
C ARG A 248 5.80 6.77 1.53
N VAL A 249 6.74 6.13 0.84
CA VAL A 249 6.58 5.59 -0.50
C VAL A 249 6.43 4.07 -0.38
N LYS A 250 5.30 3.55 -0.83
CA LYS A 250 4.96 2.13 -0.82
C LYS A 250 4.96 1.62 -2.26
N VAL A 251 5.93 0.77 -2.55
CA VAL A 251 6.05 0.08 -3.83
C VAL A 251 5.40 -1.29 -3.71
N VAL A 252 4.52 -1.61 -4.65
CA VAL A 252 3.89 -2.93 -4.77
C VAL A 252 4.31 -3.54 -6.10
N PHE A 253 4.97 -4.69 -6.03
CA PHE A 253 5.47 -5.38 -7.22
C PHE A 253 4.42 -6.34 -7.79
N ASP A 254 4.33 -6.41 -9.11
CA ASP A 254 3.39 -7.30 -9.81
C ASP A 254 3.72 -8.78 -9.64
N ARG A 255 5.00 -9.07 -9.37
CA ARG A 255 5.52 -10.38 -8.98
C ARG A 255 6.53 -10.22 -7.84
N PRO A 256 6.85 -11.28 -7.07
CA PRO A 256 7.94 -11.22 -6.10
C PRO A 256 9.26 -10.98 -6.83
N PRO A 257 10.02 -9.94 -6.45
CA PRO A 257 11.39 -9.81 -6.90
C PRO A 257 12.22 -10.99 -6.35
N SER A 258 13.13 -11.50 -7.17
CA SER A 258 14.16 -12.46 -6.78
C SER A 258 15.10 -11.85 -5.73
N ALA A 259 15.88 -12.68 -5.04
CA ALA A 259 16.81 -12.18 -4.02
C ALA A 259 17.84 -11.17 -4.60
N GLY A 260 18.30 -11.39 -5.83
CA GLY A 260 19.20 -10.46 -6.53
C GLY A 260 18.51 -9.14 -6.88
N GLU A 261 17.28 -9.18 -7.38
CA GLU A 261 16.49 -7.97 -7.67
C GLU A 261 16.21 -7.19 -6.37
N LYS A 262 15.85 -7.87 -5.28
CA LYS A 262 15.66 -7.23 -3.96
C LYS A 262 16.93 -6.53 -3.48
N ALA A 263 18.07 -7.19 -3.59
CA ALA A 263 19.35 -6.62 -3.16
C ALA A 263 19.69 -5.38 -3.99
N ALA A 264 19.58 -5.45 -5.32
CA ALA A 264 19.84 -4.32 -6.21
C ALA A 264 18.90 -3.13 -5.95
N ILE A 265 17.59 -3.39 -5.82
CA ILE A 265 16.60 -2.35 -5.51
C ILE A 265 16.89 -1.75 -4.12
N TYR A 266 17.16 -2.57 -3.11
CA TYR A 266 17.45 -2.12 -1.76
C TYR A 266 18.69 -1.22 -1.72
N GLU A 267 19.77 -1.65 -2.37
CA GLU A 267 21.03 -0.90 -2.46
C GLU A 267 20.81 0.45 -3.15
N ALA A 268 20.18 0.44 -4.33
CA ALA A 268 19.90 1.65 -5.09
C ALA A 268 19.02 2.64 -4.32
N VAL A 269 17.91 2.17 -3.74
CA VAL A 269 17.00 3.03 -2.96
C VAL A 269 17.68 3.57 -1.70
N SER A 270 18.41 2.72 -0.98
CA SER A 270 19.09 3.15 0.27
C SER A 270 20.25 4.10 0.02
N SER A 271 20.75 4.17 -1.22
CA SER A 271 21.81 5.11 -1.63
C SER A 271 21.29 6.50 -1.99
N LEU A 272 19.98 6.67 -2.15
CA LEU A 272 19.38 7.97 -2.44
C LEU A 272 19.49 8.90 -1.22
N GLU A 273 19.92 10.14 -1.44
CA GLU A 273 19.93 11.17 -0.41
C GLU A 273 18.51 11.37 0.16
N GLY A 274 18.37 11.64 1.46
CA GLY A 274 17.04 11.87 2.06
C GLY A 274 16.15 10.62 2.19
N VAL A 275 16.66 9.41 1.90
CA VAL A 275 16.01 8.15 2.31
C VAL A 275 16.43 7.82 3.74
N ARG A 276 15.46 7.80 4.67
CA ARG A 276 15.70 7.42 6.07
C ARG A 276 15.87 5.93 6.24
N TYR A 277 15.01 5.15 5.60
CA TYR A 277 15.10 3.70 5.55
C TYR A 277 14.29 3.14 4.39
N ALA A 278 14.70 1.96 3.93
CA ALA A 278 13.95 1.12 3.02
C ALA A 278 13.73 -0.24 3.69
N LYS A 279 12.56 -0.86 3.48
CA LYS A 279 12.23 -2.16 4.07
C LYS A 279 11.35 -2.99 3.15
N PHE A 280 11.80 -4.20 2.81
CA PHE A 280 10.93 -5.20 2.20
C PHE A 280 10.02 -5.82 3.26
N MET A 281 8.72 -5.84 3.02
CA MET A 281 7.73 -6.28 4.01
C MET A 281 7.44 -7.77 3.99
N VAL A 282 7.97 -8.53 3.03
CA VAL A 282 7.80 -9.99 2.94
C VAL A 282 9.14 -10.68 3.20
N GLU A 283 9.42 -10.98 4.47
CA GLU A 283 10.66 -11.66 4.87
C GLU A 283 10.48 -13.14 5.24
N PHE A 284 9.27 -13.65 5.42
CA PHE A 284 9.09 -15.03 5.89
C PHE A 284 8.62 -15.97 4.78
N ARG A 285 9.56 -16.39 3.93
CA ARG A 285 9.55 -17.77 3.42
C ARG A 285 10.30 -18.63 4.43
N GLY A 286 9.58 -19.14 5.43
CA GLY A 286 10.06 -20.28 6.22
C GLY A 286 10.13 -21.54 5.38
#